data_AF-A0A353ENR7-F1
#
_entry.id   AF-A0A353ENR7-F1
#
_cell.length_a   1.000
_cell.length_b   1.000
_cell.length_c   1.000
_cell.angle_alpha   90.00
_cell.angle_beta   90.00
_cell.angle_gamma   90.00
#
_symmetry.space_group_name_H-M   'P 1'
#
loop_
_entity.id
_entity.type
_entity.pdbx_description
1 polymer ?
#
loop_
_entity_poly.entity_id
_entity_poly.type
_entity_poly.pdbx_seq_one_letter_code
_entity_poly.pdbx_strand_id
1 'polypeptide(L)' 'MKILFDSKTISDRVALMAKQVNHDYKDKNLVVVGVLKGAFIFMADLVRHLTVPLTVDFLRVASYQGQKSSG' A
#
# COMPACT_ATOMS: atom_id res chain seq x y z
N MET A 1 7.40 20.49 -15.44
CA MET A 1 6.95 19.40 -14.56
C MET A 1 6.75 18.15 -15.41
N LYS A 2 7.40 17.03 -15.08
CA LYS A 2 7.31 15.78 -15.84
C LYS A 2 6.48 14.77 -15.06
N ILE A 3 5.49 14.16 -15.70
CA ILE A 3 4.73 13.04 -15.11
C ILE A 3 5.62 11.79 -15.18
N LEU A 4 5.88 11.16 -14.04
CA LEU A 4 6.64 9.90 -13.98
C LEU A 4 5.73 8.69 -14.21
N PHE A 5 4.56 8.68 -13.57
CA PHE A 5 3.54 7.66 -13.74
C PHE A 5 2.17 8.34 -13.78
N ASP A 6 1.35 7.97 -14.77
CA ASP A 6 -0.04 8.41 -14.81
C ASP A 6 -0.91 7.59 -13.84
N SER A 7 -2.12 8.07 -13.60
CA SER A 7 -3.07 7.42 -12.68
C SER A 7 -3.41 6.00 -13.10
N LYS A 8 -3.46 5.72 -14.40
CA LYS A 8 -3.82 4.39 -14.92
C LYS A 8 -2.71 3.39 -14.61
N THR A 9 -1.46 3.77 -14.83
CA THR A 9 -0.27 2.96 -14.55
C THR A 9 -0.20 2.59 -13.08
N ILE A 10 -0.45 3.53 -12.18
CA ILE A 10 -0.50 3.27 -10.74
C ILE A 10 -1.65 2.32 -10.40
N SER A 11 -2.86 2.60 -10.90
CA SER A 11 -4.05 1.77 -10.66
C SER A 11 -3.85 0.33 -11.14
N ASP A 12 -3.33 0.14 -12.36
CA ASP A 12 -3.06 -1.18 -12.93
C ASP A 12 -2.05 -1.95 -12.08
N ARG A 13 -1.00 -1.26 -11.60
CA ARG A 13 0.02 -1.87 -10.77
C ARG A 13 -0.52 -2.28 -9.40
N VAL A 14 -1.35 -1.44 -8.79
CA VAL A 14 -2.05 -1.75 -7.53
C VAL A 14 -2.96 -2.97 -7.69
N ALA A 15 -3.75 -3.02 -8.76
CA ALA A 15 -4.63 -4.15 -9.03
C ALA A 15 -3.85 -5.46 -9.23
N LEU A 16 -2.69 -5.42 -9.87
CA LEU A 16 -1.82 -6.59 -10.02
C LEU A 16 -1.26 -7.05 -8.66
N MET A 17 -0.81 -6.12 -7.81
CA MET A 17 -0.36 -6.46 -6.45
C MET A 17 -1.49 -7.09 -5.63
N ALA A 18 -2.71 -6.54 -5.71
CA ALA A 18 -3.87 -7.10 -5.01
C ALA A 18 -4.17 -8.54 -5.44
N LYS A 19 -4.06 -8.85 -6.75
CA LYS A 19 -4.23 -10.23 -7.25
C LYS A 19 -3.22 -11.20 -6.63
N GLN A 20 -1.97 -10.78 -6.49
CA GLN A 20 -0.92 -11.58 -5.85
C GLN A 20 -1.25 -11.81 -4.37
N VAL A 21 -1.59 -10.74 -3.64
CA VAL A 21 -1.96 -10.85 -2.22
C VAL A 21 -3.18 -11.75 -2.02
N ASN A 22 -4.22 -11.61 -2.84
CA ASN A 22 -5.42 -12.46 -2.77
C ASN A 22 -5.10 -13.94 -3.00
N HIS A 23 -4.15 -14.25 -3.89
CA HIS A 23 -3.69 -15.62 -4.11
C HIS A 23 -2.95 -16.15 -2.88
N ASP A 24 -1.99 -15.39 -2.36
CA ASP A 24 -1.09 -15.82 -1.28
C ASP A 24 -1.81 -15.97 0.08
N TYR A 25 -2.94 -15.27 0.26
CA TYR A 25 -3.72 -15.19 1.49
C TYR A 25 -5.14 -15.76 1.38
N LYS A 26 -5.46 -16.55 0.34
CA LYS A 26 -6.81 -17.04 0.01
C LYS A 26 -7.60 -17.61 1.21
N ASP A 27 -6.94 -18.28 2.14
CA ASP A 27 -7.54 -18.93 3.31
C ASP A 27 -6.86 -18.49 4.63
N LYS A 28 -6.33 -17.26 4.66
CA LYS A 28 -5.59 -16.71 5.80
C LYS A 28 -6.20 -15.38 6.25
N ASN A 29 -6.02 -15.08 7.54
CA ASN A 29 -6.35 -13.75 8.08
C ASN A 29 -5.21 -12.79 7.75
N LEU A 30 -5.50 -11.77 6.92
CA LEU A 30 -4.53 -10.75 6.56
C LEU A 30 -4.62 -9.54 7.51
N VAL A 31 -3.48 -9.06 7.99
CA VAL A 31 -3.38 -7.77 8.69
C VAL A 31 -2.59 -6.81 7.79
N VAL A 32 -3.22 -5.72 7.37
CA VAL A 32 -2.59 -4.68 6.56
C VAL A 32 -2.20 -3.51 7.46
N VAL A 33 -0.91 -3.24 7.57
CA VAL A 33 -0.38 -2.18 8.44
C VAL A 33 0.17 -1.02 7.61
N GLY A 34 -0.46 0.15 7.69
CA GLY A 34 -0.08 1.35 6.96
C GLY A 34 0.82 2.28 7.77
N VAL A 35 1.98 2.67 7.23
CA VAL A 35 2.86 3.67 7.87
C VAL A 35 2.43 5.09 7.50
N LEU A 36 2.02 5.87 8.50
CA LEU A 36 1.60 7.25 8.29
C LEU A 36 2.79 8.21 8.11
N LYS A 37 2.67 9.27 7.28
CA LYS A 37 1.46 9.67 6.53
C LYS A 37 1.42 9.14 5.09
N GLY A 38 2.56 8.88 4.45
CA GLY A 38 2.65 8.71 3.00
C GLY A 38 1.94 7.47 2.43
N ALA A 39 1.76 6.41 3.21
CA ALA A 39 1.21 5.16 2.69
C ALA A 39 -0.31 5.16 2.53
N PHE A 40 -1.04 6.12 3.08
CA PHE A 40 -2.49 5.97 3.27
C PHE A 40 -3.29 5.88 1.95
N ILE A 41 -2.93 6.67 0.92
CA ILE A 41 -3.62 6.63 -0.38
C ILE A 41 -3.34 5.29 -1.08
N PHE A 42 -2.06 4.92 -1.21
CA PHE A 42 -1.67 3.65 -1.82
C PHE A 42 -2.33 2.46 -1.11
N MET A 43 -2.34 2.47 0.23
CA MET A 43 -2.95 1.41 1.01
C MET A 43 -4.47 1.36 0.80
N ALA A 44 -5.16 2.51 0.76
CA ALA A 44 -6.59 2.55 0.47
C ALA A 44 -6.89 1.97 -0.93
N ASP A 45 -6.08 2.30 -1.92
CA ASP A 45 -6.23 1.77 -3.27
C ASP A 45 -6.00 0.25 -3.32
N LEU A 46 -4.99 -0.25 -2.60
CA LEU A 46 -4.71 -1.67 -2.49
C LEU A 46 -5.85 -2.44 -1.79
N VAL A 47 -6.24 -1.98 -0.59
CA VAL A 47 -7.25 -2.67 0.24
C VAL A 47 -8.60 -2.79 -0.45
N ARG A 48 -9.00 -1.80 -1.26
CA ARG A 48 -10.25 -1.87 -2.06
C ARG A 48 -10.27 -3.03 -3.07
N HIS A 49 -9.10 -3.55 -3.47
CA HIS A 49 -8.98 -4.68 -4.40
C HIS A 49 -8.76 -6.03 -3.71
N LEU A 50 -8.60 -6.06 -2.37
CA LEU A 50 -8.40 -7.29 -1.62
C LEU A 50 -9.76 -7.97 -1.37
N THR A 51 -9.83 -9.26 -1.66
CA THR A 51 -11.05 -10.08 -1.52
C THR A 51 -10.98 -11.06 -0.35
N VAL A 52 -9.81 -11.14 0.31
CA VAL A 52 -9.60 -11.99 1.49
C VAL A 52 -10.03 -11.27 2.77
N PRO A 53 -10.47 -12.00 3.82
CA PRO A 53 -10.74 -11.40 5.12
C PRO A 53 -9.50 -10.68 5.65
N LEU A 54 -9.67 -9.41 6.02
CA LEU A 54 -8.57 -8.57 6.46
C LEU A 54 -8.94 -7.65 7.62
N THR A 55 -7.91 -7.22 8.33
CA THR A 55 -7.95 -6.10 9.28
C THR A 55 -6.94 -5.04 8.85
N VAL A 56 -7.20 -3.78 9.19
CA VAL A 56 -6.34 -2.65 8.85
C VAL A 56 -5.89 -1.97 10.13
N ASP A 57 -4.60 -1.68 10.23
CA ASP A 57 -4.02 -0.90 11.31
C ASP A 57 -3.03 0.16 10.77
N PHE A 58 -2.74 1.17 11.56
CA PHE A 58 -1.85 2.27 11.20
C PHE A 58 -0.77 2.48 12.25
N LEU A 59 0.47 2.60 11.79
CA LEU A 59 1.60 2.97 12.62
C LEU A 59 2.07 4.38 12.27
N ARG A 60 2.21 5.22 13.30
CA ARG A 60 2.86 6.53 13.18
C ARG A 60 4.30 6.40 13.66
N VAL A 61 5.23 6.35 12.72
CA VAL A 61 6.66 6.36 13.04
C VAL A 61 7.15 7.80 13.02
N ALA A 62 7.74 8.25 14.13
CA ALA A 62 8.55 9.47 14.13
C ALA A 62 9.89 9.11 13.50
N SER A 63 10.24 9.74 12.38
CA SER A 63 11.57 9.58 11.80
C SER A 63 12.61 10.09 12.79
N TYR A 64 13.57 9.25 13.18
CA TYR A 64 14.78 9.72 13.87
C TYR A 64 15.46 10.77 12.98
N GLN A 65 15.70 11.96 13.55
CA GLN A 65 16.44 13.02 12.86
C GLN A 65 17.85 12.51 12.55
N GLY A 66 18.17 12.22 11.28
CA GLY A 66 19.53 11.83 10.96
C GLY A 66 19.85 11.28 9.58
N GLN A 67 18.88 10.86 8.76
CA GLN A 67 19.20 10.36 7.42
C GLN A 67 18.50 11.20 6.35
N LYS A 68 19.30 12.04 5.67
CA LYS A 68 18.91 12.73 4.44
C LYS A 68 18.40 11.68 3.45
N SER A 69 17.13 11.77 3.09
CA SER A 69 16.61 11.14 1.89
C SER A 69 17.10 11.98 0.71
N SER A 70 17.94 11.40 -0.14
CA SER A 70 18.25 11.96 -1.47
C SER A 70 17.06 11.70 -2.37
N GLY A 71 16.08 12.60 -2.29
CA GLY A 71 15.12 12.83 -3.37
C GLY A 71 15.75 13.66 -4.49
#